data_AF-A0A6C0DL98-F1
#
_entry.id   AF-A0A6C0DL98-F1
#
_cell.length_a   1.000
_cell.length_b   1.000
_cell.length_c   1.000
_cell.angle_alpha   90.00
_cell.angle_beta   90.00
_cell.angle_gamma   90.00
#
_symmetry.space_group_name_H-M   'P 1'
#
loop_
_entity.id
_entity.type
_entity.pdbx_description
1 polymer ?
#
loop_
_entity_poly.entity_id
_entity_poly.type
_entity_poly.pdbx_seq_one_letter_code
_entity_poly.pdbx_strand_id
1 'polypeptide(L)' 'MSSSNNFTQKLNETPINTAYDFQTCDNVNENFIQKIKELKFSVTCIFCSCQDTTALVNDGSFRNCKKCKKNFRSSIYYR' A
#
# COMPACT_ATOMS: atom_id res chain seq x y z
N MET A 1 -42.00 -5.03 9.30
CA MET A 1 -41.76 -6.34 9.95
C MET A 1 -40.43 -6.84 9.42
N SER A 2 -39.41 -6.84 10.28
CA SER A 2 -38.02 -7.10 9.91
C SER A 2 -37.76 -8.60 9.85
N SER A 3 -37.33 -9.10 8.70
CA SER A 3 -36.88 -10.49 8.56
C SER A 3 -35.52 -10.66 9.25
N SER A 4 -35.54 -11.21 10.48
CA SER A 4 -34.32 -11.69 11.13
C SER A 4 -33.81 -12.93 10.40
N ASN A 5 -32.80 -12.74 9.55
CA ASN A 5 -32.00 -13.83 9.01
C ASN A 5 -31.09 -14.34 10.13
N ASN A 6 -31.59 -15.31 10.90
CA ASN A 6 -30.78 -16.01 11.90
C ASN A 6 -29.67 -16.79 11.18
N PHE A 7 -28.42 -16.37 11.36
CA PHE A 7 -27.22 -17.11 10.95
C PHE A 7 -27.19 -18.47 11.68
N THR A 8 -27.80 -19.48 11.08
CA THR A 8 -27.92 -20.84 11.63
C THR A 8 -26.93 -21.81 11.01
N GLN A 9 -25.99 -21.31 10.19
CA GLN A 9 -24.95 -22.15 9.61
C GLN A 9 -23.69 -22.04 10.45
N LYS A 10 -23.32 -23.16 11.08
CA LYS A 10 -22.01 -23.35 11.69
C LYS A 10 -20.98 -23.21 10.56
N LEU A 11 -20.28 -22.08 10.53
CA LEU A 11 -19.22 -21.84 9.57
C LEU A 11 -18.08 -22.82 9.87
N ASN A 12 -17.51 -23.42 8.83
CA ASN A 12 -16.33 -24.26 8.99
C ASN A 12 -15.18 -23.36 9.46
N GLU A 13 -14.70 -23.61 10.67
CA GLU A 13 -13.58 -22.88 11.26
C GLU A 13 -12.31 -23.21 10.49
N THR A 14 -11.60 -22.17 10.02
CA THR A 14 -10.28 -22.34 9.44
C THR A 14 -9.32 -22.83 10.53
N PRO A 15 -8.61 -23.95 10.33
CA PRO A 15 -7.63 -24.43 11.30
C PRO A 15 -6.58 -23.35 11.61
N ILE A 16 -6.15 -23.27 12.86
CA ILE A 16 -5.28 -22.18 13.33
C ILE A 16 -4.01 -22.04 12.49
N ASN A 17 -3.42 -23.16 12.08
CA ASN A 17 -2.21 -23.17 11.27
C ASN A 17 -2.46 -22.57 9.86
N THR A 18 -3.64 -22.75 9.29
CA THR A 18 -4.01 -22.18 7.98
C THR A 18 -4.41 -20.71 8.07
N ALA A 19 -4.86 -20.25 9.25
CA ALA A 19 -5.15 -18.83 9.48
C ALA A 19 -3.87 -17.96 9.60
N TYR A 20 -2.77 -18.58 10.02
CA TYR A 20 -1.45 -17.95 10.11
C TYR A 20 -0.50 -18.31 8.95
N ASP A 21 -0.87 -19.27 8.11
CA ASP A 21 -0.28 -19.41 6.79
C ASP A 21 -0.66 -18.17 5.98
N PHE A 22 0.18 -17.15 6.10
CA PHE A 22 0.25 -16.05 5.16
C PHE A 22 0.79 -16.63 3.85
N GLN A 23 -0.02 -17.48 3.18
CA GLN A 23 0.12 -17.73 1.76
C GLN A 23 -0.13 -16.38 1.10
N THR A 24 0.96 -15.63 0.94
CA THR A 24 1.14 -14.64 -0.10
C THR A 24 0.38 -15.14 -1.31
N CYS A 25 -0.65 -14.40 -1.74
CA CYS A 25 -1.50 -14.74 -2.88
C CYS A 25 -0.72 -15.58 -3.91
N ASP A 26 -1.19 -16.80 -4.21
CA ASP A 26 -0.48 -17.89 -4.91
C ASP A 26 0.00 -17.59 -6.36
N ASN A 27 0.36 -16.36 -6.69
CA ASN A 27 1.00 -15.95 -7.94
C ASN A 27 2.04 -14.84 -7.75
N VAL A 28 2.55 -14.61 -6.53
CA VAL A 28 3.72 -13.73 -6.35
C VAL A 28 4.97 -14.56 -6.62
N ASN A 29 5.26 -14.78 -7.91
CA ASN A 29 6.55 -15.23 -8.43
C ASN A 29 7.69 -14.64 -7.57
N GLU A 30 8.71 -15.39 -7.17
CA GLU A 30 9.82 -14.84 -6.35
C GLU A 30 10.48 -13.59 -6.99
N ASN A 31 10.39 -13.47 -8.32
CA ASN A 31 10.73 -12.27 -9.09
C ASN A 31 9.92 -11.01 -8.73
N PHE A 32 8.68 -11.17 -8.26
CA PHE A 32 7.80 -10.09 -7.85
C PHE A 32 8.16 -9.56 -6.45
N ILE A 33 8.60 -10.45 -5.53
CA ILE A 33 9.19 -10.03 -4.24
C ILE A 33 10.51 -9.29 -4.47
N GLN A 34 11.34 -9.74 -5.43
CA GLN A 34 12.54 -9.00 -5.84
C GLN A 34 12.23 -7.65 -6.53
N LYS A 35 11.16 -7.55 -7.34
CA LYS A 35 10.72 -6.28 -7.95
C LYS A 35 10.14 -5.27 -6.95
N ILE A 36 9.58 -5.73 -5.83
CA ILE A 36 9.12 -4.85 -4.74
C ILE A 36 10.29 -4.24 -3.94
N LYS A 37 11.51 -4.79 -4.05
CA LYS A 37 12.66 -4.32 -3.24
C LYS A 37 13.07 -2.87 -3.48
N GLU A 38 12.64 -2.23 -4.56
CA GLU A 38 12.90 -0.81 -4.79
C GLU A 38 11.61 -0.03 -5.09
N LEU A 39 10.68 -0.02 -4.13
CA LEU A 39 9.61 0.99 -4.10
C LEU A 39 10.27 2.38 -4.08
N LYS A 40 10.24 3.08 -5.24
CA LYS A 40 10.75 4.44 -5.36
C LYS A 40 9.61 5.44 -5.33
N PHE A 41 9.72 6.42 -4.45
CA PHE A 41 8.77 7.52 -4.35
C PHE A 41 9.12 8.64 -5.33
N SER A 42 8.11 9.18 -6.00
CA SER A 42 8.25 10.32 -6.90
C SER A 42 8.74 11.56 -6.18
N VAL A 43 9.71 12.25 -6.78
CA VAL A 43 10.14 13.57 -6.32
C VAL A 43 9.26 14.71 -6.85
N THR A 44 8.34 14.41 -7.77
CA THR A 44 7.54 15.42 -8.46
C THR A 44 6.32 15.82 -7.63
N CYS A 45 6.12 17.12 -7.45
CA CYS A 45 4.95 17.66 -6.75
C CYS A 45 3.66 17.43 -7.55
N ILE A 46 2.68 16.77 -6.93
CA ILE A 46 1.37 16.49 -7.55
C ILE A 46 0.52 17.72 -7.87
N PHE A 47 0.88 18.90 -7.32
CA PHE A 47 0.11 20.13 -7.50
C PHE A 47 0.68 21.08 -8.55
N CYS A 48 2.01 21.10 -8.72
CA CYS A 48 2.68 22.07 -9.60
C CYS A 48 3.75 21.44 -10.51
N SER A 49 3.87 20.12 -10.49
CA SER A 49 4.81 19.32 -11.29
C SER A 49 6.28 19.69 -11.12
N CYS A 50 6.63 20.46 -10.09
CA CYS A 50 8.01 20.82 -9.77
C CYS A 50 8.72 19.67 -9.05
N GLN A 51 10.01 19.48 -9.35
CA GLN A 51 10.85 18.45 -8.71
C GLN A 51 11.60 18.97 -7.47
N ASP A 52 11.62 20.29 -7.24
CA ASP A 52 12.25 20.87 -6.04
C ASP A 52 11.36 20.65 -4.81
N THR A 53 11.64 19.54 -4.14
CA THR A 53 10.78 18.94 -3.15
C THR A 53 11.65 18.25 -2.09
N THR A 54 11.29 18.39 -0.81
CA THR A 54 12.04 17.86 0.34
C THR A 54 11.24 16.72 0.99
N ALA A 55 11.91 15.62 1.35
CA ALA A 55 11.28 14.53 2.10
C ALA A 55 11.02 14.96 3.56
N LEU A 56 9.83 14.64 4.07
CA LEU A 56 9.43 14.88 5.46
C LEU A 56 9.62 13.65 6.36
N VAL A 57 9.86 12.50 5.73
CA VAL A 57 10.02 11.17 6.32
C VAL A 57 11.14 10.45 5.59
N ASN A 58 11.85 9.56 6.29
CA ASN A 58 13.08 8.93 5.78
C ASN A 58 12.85 8.05 4.55
N ASP A 59 11.66 7.46 4.41
CA ASP A 59 11.29 6.64 3.27
C ASP A 59 10.95 7.47 2.02
N GLY A 60 10.74 8.78 2.15
CA GLY A 60 10.36 9.67 1.04
C GLY A 60 8.88 9.62 0.65
N SER A 61 8.04 8.95 1.43
CA SER A 61 6.61 8.78 1.13
C SER A 61 5.78 10.06 1.31
N PHE A 62 6.24 10.98 2.17
CA PHE A 62 5.68 12.32 2.32
C PHE A 62 6.73 13.39 2.00
N ARG A 63 6.33 14.40 1.25
CA ARG A 63 7.22 15.47 0.79
C ARG A 63 6.56 16.85 0.90
N ASN A 64 7.38 17.88 1.04
CA ASN A 64 7.01 19.28 0.89
C ASN A 64 7.53 19.81 -0.45
N CYS A 65 6.74 20.60 -1.17
CA CYS A 65 7.21 21.28 -2.38
C CYS A 65 7.73 22.68 -2.06
N LYS A 66 8.98 22.98 -2.43
CA LYS A 66 9.57 24.30 -2.15
C LYS A 66 8.97 25.42 -2.99
N LYS A 67 8.38 25.10 -4.15
CA LYS A 67 7.72 26.07 -5.04
C LYS A 67 6.33 26.45 -4.55
N CYS A 68 5.41 25.48 -4.44
CA CYS A 68 4.02 25.76 -4.06
C CYS A 68 3.74 25.64 -2.56
N LYS A 69 4.75 25.32 -1.74
CA LYS A 69 4.71 25.19 -0.27
C LYS A 69 3.73 24.13 0.28
N LYS A 70 3.13 23.31 -0.58
CA LYS A 70 2.19 22.25 -0.18
C LYS A 70 2.92 20.97 0.24
N ASN A 71 2.36 20.30 1.24
CA ASN A 71 2.72 18.94 1.61
C ASN A 71 1.91 17.95 0.77
N PHE A 72 2.52 16.83 0.38
CA PHE A 72 1.86 15.80 -0.40
C PHE A 72 2.45 14.41 -0.10
N ARG A 73 1.63 13.38 -0.32
CA ARG A 73 2.07 11.99 -0.36
C ARG A 73 2.61 11.70 -1.77
N SER A 74 3.83 11.17 -1.84
CA SER A 74 4.50 10.83 -3.10
C SER A 74 3.85 9.64 -3.78
N SER A 75 3.70 9.70 -5.10
CA SER A 75 3.33 8.54 -5.91
C SER A 75 4.47 7.53 -5.93
N ILE A 76 4.11 6.24 -5.98
CA ILE A 76 5.08 5.14 -6.07
C ILE A 76 5.27 4.80 -7.55
N TYR A 77 6.51 4.59 -7.97
CA TYR A 77 6.82 4.00 -9.27
C TYR A 77 7.40 2.61 -9.09
N TYR A 78 6.93 1.65 -9.89
CA TYR A 78 7.55 0.34 -10.05
C TYR A 78 8.55 0.44 -11.21
N ARG A 79 9.80 0.02 -10.99
CA ARG A 79 10.80 -0.14 -12.05
C ARG A 79 11.06 -1.62 -12.28
#